data_AF-A0A5C4L9T9-F1
#
_entry.id   AF-A0A5C4L9T9-F1
#
_cell.length_a   1.000
_cell.length_b   1.000
_cell.length_c   1.000
_cell.angle_alpha   90.00
_cell.angle_beta   90.00
_cell.angle_gamma   90.00
#
_symmetry.space_group_name_H-M   'P 1'
#
loop_
_entity.id
_entity.type
_entity.pdbx_description
1 polymer ?
#
loop_
_entity_poly.entity_id
_entity_poly.type
_entity_poly.pdbx_seq_one_letter_code
_entity_poly.pdbx_strand_id
1 'polypeptide(L)'
;MNDRIAIDLSAAQKSAERVRSLLLKLWATHDLQRYEYTRTVRIAPSGPCYSHPVLTLNGNFQAEEQVLCTYLHEQMHWYLTWYSHGNTSGWQEIWDALRQAYPSLPIGFPEGANDEFSSCLHIIVNYLEIEAVSNVLGQDVARGLAAKNFIYRGLYEIVLRDWEPLTALYRRHGLSPIRSAGEMSEHDLQLAARMDEAPLA
;
A
#
# COMPACT_ATOMS: atom_id res chain seq x y z
N MET A 1 -18.85 -31.90 29.14
CA MET A 1 -17.37 -31.89 29.11
C MET A 1 -16.94 -30.56 29.69
N ASN A 2 -16.22 -30.54 30.82
CA ASN A 2 -15.57 -29.32 31.31
C ASN A 2 -14.18 -29.28 30.65
N ASP A 3 -14.05 -28.54 29.56
CA ASP A 3 -12.74 -28.35 28.95
C ASP A 3 -11.89 -27.43 29.83
N ARG A 4 -10.69 -27.90 30.17
CA ARG A 4 -9.68 -27.16 30.96
C ARG A 4 -8.82 -26.30 30.03
N ILE A 5 -9.46 -25.51 29.16
CA ILE A 5 -8.78 -24.64 28.19
C ILE A 5 -8.65 -23.23 28.79
N ALA A 6 -7.43 -22.69 28.80
CA ALA A 6 -7.14 -21.30 29.16
C ALA A 6 -6.72 -20.51 27.91
N ILE A 7 -7.23 -19.29 27.76
CA ILE A 7 -6.91 -18.38 26.65
C ILE A 7 -6.02 -17.25 27.21
N ASP A 8 -4.84 -17.07 26.63
CA ASP A 8 -3.92 -15.97 26.95
C ASP A 8 -3.77 -15.05 25.73
N LEU A 9 -4.14 -13.77 25.91
CA LEU A 9 -4.07 -12.74 24.87
C LEU A 9 -2.89 -11.78 25.06
N SER A 10 -2.06 -11.99 26.08
CA SER A 10 -0.98 -11.08 26.47
C SER A 10 0.06 -10.89 25.35
N ALA A 11 0.39 -11.95 24.60
CA ALA A 11 1.30 -11.88 23.47
C ALA A 11 0.73 -11.04 22.32
N ALA A 12 -0.55 -11.21 22.01
CA ALA A 12 -1.25 -10.44 20.98
C ALA A 12 -1.37 -8.95 21.36
N GLN A 13 -1.63 -8.66 22.64
CA GLN A 13 -1.66 -7.28 23.11
C GLN A 13 -0.27 -6.63 23.01
N LYS A 14 0.78 -7.31 23.47
CA LYS A 14 2.17 -6.81 23.38
C LYS A 14 2.60 -6.53 21.94
N SER A 15 2.23 -7.39 20.98
CA SER A 15 2.58 -7.18 19.58
C SER A 15 1.86 -5.96 18.98
N ALA A 16 0.59 -5.76 19.29
CA ALA A 16 -0.14 -4.56 18.85
C ALA A 16 0.38 -3.27 19.49
N GLU A 17 0.68 -3.29 20.79
CA GLU A 17 1.26 -2.14 21.49
C GLU A 17 2.63 -1.74 20.92
N ARG A 18 3.44 -2.73 20.52
CA ARG A 18 4.70 -2.47 19.82
C ARG A 18 4.46 -1.78 18.48
N VAL A 19 3.59 -2.31 17.62
CA VAL A 19 3.31 -1.72 16.31
C VAL A 19 2.75 -0.30 16.46
N ARG A 20 1.87 -0.08 17.44
CA ARG A 20 1.38 1.26 17.79
C ARG A 20 2.52 2.20 18.15
N SER A 21 3.45 1.75 18.98
CA SER A 21 4.59 2.56 19.43
C SER A 21 5.54 2.90 18.29
N LEU A 22 5.80 1.95 17.38
CA LEU A 22 6.59 2.17 16.16
C LEU A 22 5.90 3.19 15.24
N LEU A 23 4.60 3.06 14.99
CA LEU A 23 3.85 4.01 14.15
C LEU A 23 3.82 5.42 14.75
N LEU A 24 3.60 5.54 16.07
CA LEU A 24 3.67 6.84 16.75
C LEU A 24 5.05 7.48 16.64
N LYS A 25 6.11 6.67 16.71
CA LYS A 25 7.48 7.17 16.52
C LYS A 25 7.68 7.68 15.10
N LEU A 26 7.24 6.93 14.08
CA LEU A 26 7.31 7.35 12.68
C LEU A 26 6.57 8.68 12.44
N TRP A 27 5.37 8.86 13.00
CA TRP A 27 4.65 10.14 12.94
C TRP A 27 5.36 11.30 13.63
N ALA A 28 6.16 11.01 14.65
CA ALA A 28 6.93 12.03 15.35
C ALA A 28 8.23 12.41 14.63
N THR A 29 8.81 11.50 13.86
CA THR A 29 10.12 11.69 13.21
C THR A 29 10.04 12.05 11.72
N HIS A 30 8.91 11.79 11.07
CA HIS A 30 8.72 12.04 9.65
C HIS A 30 7.40 12.76 9.37
N ASP A 31 7.40 13.64 8.38
CA ASP A 31 6.17 14.24 7.86
C ASP A 31 5.43 13.25 6.95
N LEU A 32 4.66 12.35 7.58
CA LEU A 32 3.83 11.40 6.86
C LEU A 32 2.48 11.98 6.45
N GLN A 33 2.09 13.16 6.95
CA GLN A 33 0.74 13.72 6.76
C GLN A 33 0.36 13.87 5.30
N ARG A 34 1.35 14.12 4.43
CA ARG A 34 1.14 14.20 2.98
C ARG A 34 0.61 12.90 2.35
N TYR A 35 0.77 11.76 3.00
CA TYR A 35 0.31 10.45 2.54
C TYR A 35 -0.84 9.89 3.38
N GLU A 36 -1.42 10.68 4.29
CA GLU A 36 -2.49 10.22 5.18
C GLU A 36 -3.88 10.46 4.60
N TYR A 37 -4.25 9.69 3.57
CA TYR A 37 -5.60 9.73 2.99
C TYR A 37 -6.65 9.19 3.96
N THR A 38 -6.24 8.34 4.90
CA THR A 38 -6.94 8.07 6.14
C THR A 38 -6.03 8.25 7.35
N ARG A 39 -6.58 8.75 8.46
CA ARG A 39 -5.88 8.82 9.76
C ARG A 39 -6.34 7.77 10.76
N THR A 40 -7.38 7.02 10.41
CA THR A 40 -7.94 5.98 11.27
C THR A 40 -7.19 4.69 11.01
N VAL A 41 -6.34 4.29 11.97
CA VAL A 41 -5.57 3.05 11.90
C VAL A 41 -6.06 2.07 12.96
N ARG A 42 -6.37 0.85 12.54
CA ARG A 42 -6.63 -0.30 13.40
C ARG A 42 -5.39 -1.18 13.45
N ILE A 43 -5.04 -1.69 14.62
CA ILE A 43 -4.00 -2.72 14.75
C ILE A 43 -4.69 -4.03 15.14
N ALA A 44 -4.64 -5.00 14.24
CA ALA A 44 -5.19 -6.34 14.44
C ALA A 44 -4.00 -7.31 14.62
N PRO A 45 -3.68 -7.76 15.86
CA PRO A 45 -2.46 -8.52 16.12
C PRO A 45 -2.24 -9.76 15.23
N SER A 46 -3.33 -10.36 14.75
CA SER A 46 -3.34 -11.49 13.83
C SER A 46 -4.03 -11.12 12.50
N GLY A 47 -3.65 -11.82 11.44
CA GLY A 47 -4.24 -11.68 10.12
C GLY A 47 -3.47 -10.77 9.16
N PRO A 48 -4.02 -10.52 7.97
CA PRO A 48 -3.42 -9.65 6.96
C PRO A 48 -3.51 -8.18 7.35
N CYS A 49 -2.73 -7.36 6.65
CA CYS A 49 -2.96 -5.93 6.58
C CYS A 49 -4.04 -5.66 5.51
N TYR A 50 -4.77 -4.56 5.67
CA TYR A 50 -5.83 -4.16 4.75
C TYR A 50 -5.89 -2.64 4.68
N SER A 51 -6.14 -2.09 3.49
CA SER A 51 -6.33 -0.66 3.29
C SER A 51 -7.72 -0.21 3.74
N HIS A 52 -8.77 -0.91 3.28
CA HIS A 52 -10.16 -0.55 3.49
C HIS A 52 -10.93 -1.55 4.37
N PRO A 53 -12.08 -1.16 4.97
CA PRO A 53 -12.60 0.22 5.08
C PRO A 53 -11.87 1.04 6.16
N VAL A 54 -10.98 0.40 6.92
CA VAL A 54 -10.11 1.03 7.91
C VAL A 54 -8.72 0.45 7.75
N LEU A 55 -7.72 1.30 7.60
CA LEU A 55 -6.33 0.89 7.46
C LEU A 55 -5.96 0.01 8.65
N THR A 56 -5.66 -1.26 8.37
CA THR A 56 -5.41 -2.28 9.36
C THR A 56 -3.98 -2.77 9.23
N LEU A 57 -3.20 -2.62 10.29
CA LEU A 57 -1.85 -3.17 10.42
C LEU A 57 -1.87 -4.41 11.30
N ASN A 58 -1.03 -5.40 11.00
CA ASN A 58 -0.89 -6.59 11.83
C ASN A 58 0.20 -6.46 12.91
N GLY A 59 0.31 -7.46 13.80
CA GLY A 59 1.27 -7.46 14.92
C GLY A 59 2.67 -8.01 14.60
N ASN A 60 2.93 -8.44 13.35
CA ASN A 60 4.12 -9.21 13.00
C ASN A 60 5.38 -8.35 12.80
N PHE A 61 5.24 -7.03 12.74
CA PHE A 61 6.36 -6.11 12.53
C PHE A 61 7.31 -6.05 13.72
N GLN A 62 8.61 -6.07 13.42
CA GLN A 62 9.70 -5.98 14.40
C GLN A 62 10.49 -4.67 14.29
N ALA A 63 10.37 -3.94 13.19
CA ALA A 63 11.18 -2.75 12.88
C ALA A 63 10.33 -1.60 12.32
N GLU A 64 10.84 -0.37 12.44
CA GLU A 64 10.17 0.86 11.98
C GLU A 64 9.96 0.86 10.47
N GLU A 65 10.95 0.40 9.72
CA GLU A 65 10.90 0.36 8.25
C GLU A 65 9.80 -0.59 7.76
N GLN A 66 9.56 -1.70 8.45
CA GLN A 66 8.48 -2.62 8.11
C GLN A 66 7.11 -1.97 8.32
N VAL A 67 6.93 -1.28 9.46
CA VAL A 67 5.70 -0.53 9.75
C VAL A 67 5.51 0.60 8.75
N LEU A 68 6.57 1.33 8.41
CA LEU A 68 6.52 2.44 7.45
C LEU A 68 6.13 1.96 6.05
N CYS A 69 6.81 0.94 5.51
CA CYS A 69 6.52 0.39 4.19
C CYS A 69 5.08 -0.10 4.12
N THR A 70 4.63 -0.93 5.07
CA THR A 70 3.26 -1.41 5.05
C THR A 70 2.24 -0.31 5.29
N TYR A 71 2.50 0.65 6.19
CA TYR A 71 1.60 1.78 6.40
C TYR A 71 1.43 2.61 5.13
N LEU A 72 2.52 2.96 4.45
CA LEU A 72 2.47 3.71 3.21
C LEU A 72 1.86 2.89 2.08
N HIS A 73 2.14 1.59 1.99
CA HIS A 73 1.50 0.67 1.05
C HIS A 73 -0.03 0.73 1.18
N GLU A 74 -0.53 0.55 2.40
CA GLU A 74 -1.97 0.60 2.64
C GLU A 74 -2.54 1.99 2.34
N GLN A 75 -1.84 3.09 2.63
CA GLN A 75 -2.25 4.43 2.22
C GLN A 75 -2.30 4.62 0.70
N MET A 76 -1.40 3.99 -0.05
CA MET A 76 -1.37 4.10 -1.51
C MET A 76 -2.57 3.44 -2.17
N HIS A 77 -3.19 2.43 -1.54
CA HIS A 77 -4.50 1.94 -1.97
C HIS A 77 -5.57 3.03 -1.90
N TRP A 78 -5.65 3.80 -0.80
CA TRP A 78 -6.62 4.92 -0.68
C TRP A 78 -6.38 5.99 -1.75
N TYR A 79 -5.10 6.34 -2.00
CA TYR A 79 -4.72 7.27 -3.06
C TYR A 79 -5.18 6.76 -4.43
N LEU A 80 -4.95 5.48 -4.71
CA LEU A 80 -5.29 4.87 -5.99
C LEU A 80 -6.79 4.78 -6.20
N THR A 81 -7.56 4.49 -5.14
CA THR A 81 -9.03 4.54 -5.19
C THR A 81 -9.49 5.94 -5.56
N TRP A 82 -9.00 7.00 -4.88
CA TRP A 82 -9.31 8.38 -5.26
C TRP A 82 -8.98 8.67 -6.72
N TYR A 83 -7.75 8.35 -7.15
CA TYR A 83 -7.31 8.61 -8.51
C TYR A 83 -8.19 7.90 -9.55
N SER A 84 -8.56 6.64 -9.30
CA SER A 84 -9.40 5.87 -10.23
C SER A 84 -10.77 6.52 -10.48
N HIS A 85 -11.41 7.04 -9.42
CA HIS A 85 -12.71 7.72 -9.51
C HIS A 85 -12.58 9.17 -9.98
N GLY A 86 -11.49 9.86 -9.62
CA GLY A 86 -11.24 11.25 -10.02
C GLY A 86 -10.71 11.40 -11.45
N ASN A 87 -10.10 10.35 -12.01
CA ASN A 87 -9.50 10.32 -13.34
C ASN A 87 -9.72 8.96 -14.03
N THR A 88 -10.99 8.61 -14.26
CA THR A 88 -11.37 7.30 -14.81
C THR A 88 -10.78 7.02 -16.20
N SER A 89 -10.61 8.03 -17.06
CA SER A 89 -9.95 7.83 -18.36
C SER A 89 -8.46 7.50 -18.19
N GLY A 90 -7.74 8.23 -17.34
CA GLY A 90 -6.34 7.93 -17.05
C GLY A 90 -6.16 6.58 -16.34
N TRP A 91 -7.12 6.18 -15.51
CA TRP A 91 -7.17 4.85 -14.90
C TRP A 91 -7.27 3.73 -15.93
N GLN A 92 -8.18 3.85 -16.89
CA GLN A 92 -8.34 2.89 -17.99
C GLN A 92 -7.08 2.81 -18.86
N GLU A 93 -6.51 3.96 -19.25
CA GLU A 93 -5.29 3.99 -20.08
C GLU A 93 -4.08 3.37 -19.37
N ILE A 94 -3.90 3.62 -18.06
CA ILE A 94 -2.88 2.94 -17.26
C ILE A 94 -3.13 1.44 -17.24
N TRP A 95 -4.36 1.02 -16.99
CA TRP A 95 -4.72 -0.39 -16.89
C TRP A 95 -4.42 -1.15 -18.18
N ASP A 96 -4.86 -0.61 -19.32
CA ASP A 96 -4.62 -1.20 -20.63
C ASP A 96 -3.13 -1.29 -20.96
N ALA A 97 -2.38 -0.23 -20.64
CA ALA A 97 -0.93 -0.22 -20.84
C ALA A 97 -0.22 -1.29 -20.00
N LEU A 98 -0.63 -1.50 -18.74
CA LEU A 98 -0.06 -2.53 -17.88
C LEU A 98 -0.41 -3.94 -18.37
N ARG A 99 -1.65 -4.20 -18.78
CA ARG A 99 -2.03 -5.51 -19.35
C ARG A 99 -1.30 -5.82 -20.65
N GLN A 100 -1.06 -4.80 -21.48
CA GLN A 100 -0.30 -4.97 -22.70
C GLN A 100 1.20 -5.23 -22.42
N ALA A 101 1.79 -4.50 -21.46
CA ALA A 101 3.20 -4.65 -21.11
C ALA A 101 3.47 -5.96 -20.37
N TYR A 102 2.53 -6.42 -19.55
CA TYR A 102 2.67 -7.59 -18.68
C TYR A 102 1.52 -8.59 -18.90
N PRO A 103 1.48 -9.28 -20.06
CA PRO A 103 0.39 -10.20 -20.39
C PRO A 103 0.34 -11.45 -19.49
N SER A 104 1.36 -11.69 -18.67
CA SER A 104 1.42 -12.78 -17.71
C SER A 104 2.01 -12.27 -16.40
N LEU A 105 1.18 -11.60 -15.61
CA LEU A 105 1.54 -11.21 -14.25
C LEU A 105 1.57 -12.44 -13.33
N PRO A 106 2.50 -12.49 -12.36
CA PRO A 106 2.44 -13.48 -11.30
C PRO A 106 1.10 -13.41 -10.57
N ILE A 107 0.51 -14.57 -10.31
CA ILE A 107 -0.70 -14.73 -9.48
C ILE A 107 -0.35 -15.71 -8.36
N GLY A 108 -0.86 -15.43 -7.16
CA GLY A 108 -0.64 -16.20 -5.94
C GLY A 108 0.57 -15.73 -5.16
N PHE A 109 0.43 -15.72 -3.84
CA PHE A 109 1.53 -15.42 -2.92
C PHE A 109 2.62 -16.51 -2.98
N PRO A 110 3.92 -16.15 -2.84
CA PRO A 110 4.44 -14.82 -2.57
C PRO A 110 4.65 -13.93 -3.80
N GLU A 111 4.54 -14.45 -5.03
CA GLU A 111 4.97 -13.71 -6.22
C GLU A 111 3.99 -12.63 -6.66
N GLY A 112 2.68 -12.92 -6.58
CA GLY A 112 1.60 -12.06 -7.01
C GLY A 112 0.46 -11.99 -5.99
N ALA A 113 -0.68 -11.46 -6.42
CA ALA A 113 -1.88 -11.35 -5.61
C ALA A 113 -2.91 -12.43 -5.95
N ASN A 114 -4.11 -12.35 -5.37
CA ASN A 114 -5.11 -13.43 -5.47
C ASN A 114 -5.58 -13.72 -6.91
N ASP A 115 -5.56 -12.72 -7.78
CA ASP A 115 -5.96 -12.81 -9.18
C ASP A 115 -5.18 -11.80 -10.05
N GLU A 116 -5.46 -11.79 -11.35
CA GLU A 116 -4.81 -10.90 -12.32
C GLU A 116 -5.11 -9.43 -12.01
N PHE A 117 -6.36 -9.10 -11.68
CA PHE A 117 -6.77 -7.73 -11.35
C PHE A 117 -5.96 -7.22 -10.15
N SER A 118 -5.98 -7.97 -9.05
CA SER A 118 -5.25 -7.64 -7.84
C SER A 118 -3.76 -7.54 -8.11
N SER A 119 -3.19 -8.41 -8.96
CA SER A 119 -1.75 -8.37 -9.27
C SER A 119 -1.38 -7.14 -10.09
N CYS A 120 -2.23 -6.75 -11.05
CA CYS A 120 -2.07 -5.50 -11.80
C CYS A 120 -2.17 -4.27 -10.89
N LEU A 121 -3.18 -4.23 -10.01
CA LEU A 121 -3.33 -3.19 -9.00
C LEU A 121 -2.07 -3.04 -8.15
N HIS A 122 -1.48 -4.16 -7.71
CA HIS A 122 -0.27 -4.16 -6.89
C HIS A 122 1.00 -3.75 -7.63
N ILE A 123 1.06 -3.80 -8.97
CA ILE A 123 2.16 -3.11 -9.70
C ILE A 123 2.11 -1.61 -9.43
N ILE A 124 0.91 -1.02 -9.46
CA ILE A 124 0.70 0.41 -9.25
C ILE A 124 0.96 0.78 -7.78
N VAL A 125 0.36 0.04 -6.85
CA VAL A 125 0.52 0.30 -5.42
C VAL A 125 1.97 0.12 -4.97
N ASN A 126 2.67 -0.94 -5.41
CA ASN A 126 4.08 -1.15 -5.06
C ASN A 126 4.97 -0.04 -5.61
N TYR A 127 4.69 0.48 -6.81
CA TYR A 127 5.38 1.66 -7.34
C TYR A 127 5.16 2.89 -6.45
N LEU A 128 3.91 3.18 -6.12
CA LEU A 128 3.55 4.34 -5.28
C LEU A 128 4.14 4.22 -3.87
N GLU A 129 4.19 3.01 -3.31
CA GLU A 129 4.83 2.75 -2.02
C GLU A 129 6.32 3.08 -2.10
N ILE A 130 7.04 2.57 -3.11
CA ILE A 130 8.46 2.88 -3.28
C ILE A 130 8.67 4.38 -3.46
N GLU A 131 7.81 5.07 -4.23
CA GLU A 131 7.88 6.53 -4.40
C GLU A 131 7.66 7.26 -3.06
N ALA A 132 6.65 6.87 -2.27
CA ALA A 132 6.36 7.46 -0.97
C ALA A 132 7.48 7.20 0.05
N VAL A 133 7.96 5.96 0.16
CA VAL A 133 9.07 5.58 1.05
C VAL A 133 10.36 6.29 0.62
N SER A 134 10.61 6.44 -0.68
CA SER A 134 11.77 7.17 -1.21
C SER A 134 11.79 8.63 -0.75
N ASN A 135 10.62 9.26 -0.65
CA ASN A 135 10.51 10.64 -0.16
C ASN A 135 10.75 10.76 1.36
N VAL A 136 10.66 9.66 2.11
CA VAL A 136 10.85 9.65 3.58
C VAL A 136 12.27 9.20 3.95
N LEU A 137 12.78 8.14 3.32
CA LEU A 137 14.03 7.48 3.69
C LEU A 137 15.13 7.59 2.62
N GLY A 138 14.83 8.15 1.45
CA GLY A 138 15.72 8.16 0.30
C GLY A 138 15.53 6.94 -0.62
N GLN A 139 15.84 7.13 -1.90
CA GLN A 139 15.54 6.17 -2.95
C GLN A 139 16.27 4.83 -2.79
N ASP A 140 17.55 4.84 -2.46
CA ASP A 140 18.35 3.61 -2.31
C ASP A 140 17.82 2.72 -1.18
N VAL A 141 17.43 3.34 -0.06
CA VAL A 141 16.84 2.64 1.09
C VAL A 141 15.49 2.03 0.70
N ALA A 142 14.62 2.83 0.07
CA ALA A 142 13.30 2.37 -0.36
C ALA A 142 13.38 1.17 -1.31
N ARG A 143 14.24 1.26 -2.34
CA ARG A 143 14.44 0.17 -3.31
C ARG A 143 15.06 -1.06 -2.63
N GLY A 144 15.98 -0.88 -1.70
CA GLY A 144 16.58 -1.96 -0.92
C GLY A 144 15.59 -2.68 0.00
N LEU A 145 14.60 -1.96 0.55
CA LEU A 145 13.51 -2.55 1.33
C LEU A 145 12.54 -3.33 0.43
N ALA A 146 12.13 -2.72 -0.69
CA ALA A 146 11.25 -3.37 -1.68
C ALA A 146 11.85 -4.67 -2.23
N ALA A 147 13.14 -4.67 -2.55
CA ALA A 147 13.85 -5.86 -3.05
C ALA A 147 13.92 -7.02 -2.03
N LYS A 148 13.74 -6.72 -0.73
CA LYS A 148 13.73 -7.73 0.34
C LYS A 148 12.32 -8.15 0.73
N ASN A 149 11.27 -7.54 0.18
CA ASN A 149 9.91 -7.88 0.55
C ASN A 149 9.56 -9.29 0.04
N PHE A 150 9.01 -10.10 0.94
CA PHE A 150 8.61 -11.47 0.61
C PHE A 150 7.22 -11.51 -0.03
N ILE A 151 6.32 -10.61 0.37
CA ILE A 151 4.96 -10.55 -0.19
C ILE A 151 5.01 -9.73 -1.49
N TYR A 152 4.35 -10.23 -2.54
CA TYR A 152 4.35 -9.65 -3.88
C TYR A 152 5.75 -9.55 -4.52
N ARG A 153 6.64 -10.50 -4.19
CA ARG A 153 8.05 -10.47 -4.61
C ARG A 153 8.21 -10.22 -6.11
N GLY A 154 7.59 -11.06 -6.95
CA GLY A 154 7.62 -10.90 -8.40
C GLY A 154 7.06 -9.56 -8.90
N LEU A 155 6.05 -9.00 -8.24
CA LEU A 155 5.54 -7.67 -8.58
C LEU A 155 6.52 -6.55 -8.22
N TYR A 156 7.19 -6.61 -7.07
CA TYR A 156 8.27 -5.67 -6.75
C TYR A 156 9.45 -5.80 -7.71
N GLU A 157 9.82 -7.02 -8.12
CA GLU A 157 10.87 -7.23 -9.13
C GLU A 157 10.52 -6.54 -10.45
N ILE A 158 9.27 -6.64 -10.91
CA ILE A 158 8.79 -5.91 -12.09
C ILE A 158 8.91 -4.40 -11.88
N VAL A 159 8.39 -3.87 -10.76
CA VAL A 159 8.42 -2.42 -10.50
C VAL A 159 9.84 -1.87 -10.41
N LEU A 160 10.75 -2.60 -9.77
CA LEU A 160 12.15 -2.19 -9.64
C LEU A 160 12.86 -2.22 -11.00
N ARG A 161 12.65 -3.27 -11.79
CA ARG A 161 13.23 -3.42 -13.14
C ARG A 161 12.71 -2.34 -14.08
N ASP A 162 11.41 -2.09 -14.06
CA ASP A 162 10.70 -1.25 -15.02
C ASP A 162 10.36 0.13 -14.43
N TRP A 163 11.17 0.59 -13.47
CA TRP A 163 10.94 1.84 -12.74
C TRP A 163 10.75 3.05 -13.67
N GLU A 164 11.64 3.24 -14.64
CA GLU A 164 11.58 4.37 -15.58
C GLU A 164 10.36 4.33 -16.51
N PRO A 165 10.04 3.23 -17.22
CA PRO A 165 8.85 3.18 -18.06
C PRO A 165 7.55 3.31 -17.24
N LEU A 166 7.48 2.74 -16.04
CA LEU A 166 6.34 2.93 -15.14
C LEU A 166 6.22 4.40 -14.69
N THR A 167 7.33 5.02 -14.30
CA THR A 167 7.37 6.46 -13.97
C THR A 167 6.85 7.32 -15.12
N ALA A 168 7.28 7.03 -16.35
CA ALA A 168 6.84 7.76 -17.53
C ALA A 168 5.35 7.56 -17.83
N LEU A 169 4.82 6.34 -17.65
CA LEU A 169 3.41 6.02 -17.77
C LEU A 169 2.60 6.79 -16.73
N TYR A 170 2.91 6.63 -15.45
CA TYR A 170 2.14 7.22 -14.36
C TYR A 170 2.18 8.75 -14.35
N ARG A 171 3.31 9.36 -14.75
CA ARG A 171 3.38 10.82 -14.93
C ARG A 171 2.52 11.33 -16.08
N ARG A 172 2.48 10.61 -17.20
CA ARG A 172 1.69 10.99 -18.37
C ARG A 172 0.20 11.10 -18.05
N HIS A 173 -0.30 10.21 -17.20
CA HIS A 173 -1.72 10.19 -16.82
C HIS A 173 -2.00 10.93 -15.50
N GLY A 174 -0.98 11.52 -14.86
CA GLY A 174 -1.14 12.34 -13.65
C GLY A 174 -1.31 11.55 -12.35
N LEU A 175 -0.95 10.26 -12.34
CA LEU A 175 -0.91 9.45 -11.11
C LEU A 175 0.31 9.79 -10.24
N SER A 176 1.44 10.15 -10.86
CA SER A 176 2.67 10.62 -10.22
C SER A 176 3.04 12.01 -10.78
N PRO A 177 3.57 12.96 -9.97
CA PRO A 177 3.88 12.85 -8.55
C PRO A 177 2.63 12.67 -7.68
N ILE A 178 2.80 11.98 -6.55
CA ILE A 178 1.71 11.70 -5.60
C ILE A 178 1.16 13.02 -5.03
N ARG A 179 -0.14 13.27 -5.24
CA ARG A 179 -0.84 14.42 -4.65
C ARG A 179 -0.96 14.29 -3.15
N SER A 180 -0.64 15.35 -2.42
CA SER A 180 -0.66 15.33 -0.95
C SER A 180 -2.09 15.20 -0.42
N ALA A 181 -2.30 14.38 0.61
CA ALA A 181 -3.58 14.29 1.31
C ALA A 181 -4.04 15.65 1.88
N GLY A 182 -3.09 16.52 2.26
CA GLY A 182 -3.38 17.89 2.72
C GLY A 182 -3.92 18.82 1.63
N GLU A 183 -3.80 18.44 0.36
CA GLU A 183 -4.31 19.20 -0.80
C GLU A 183 -5.64 18.66 -1.32
N MET A 184 -6.15 17.57 -0.73
CA MET A 184 -7.41 16.94 -1.10
C MET A 184 -8.59 17.59 -0.41
N SER A 185 -9.67 17.80 -1.16
CA SER A 185 -10.94 18.25 -0.59
C SER A 185 -11.61 17.14 0.22
N GLU A 186 -12.61 17.47 1.02
CA GLU A 186 -13.41 16.45 1.71
C GLU A 186 -14.06 15.47 0.72
N HIS A 187 -14.52 15.96 -0.43
CA HIS A 187 -15.05 15.11 -1.50
C HIS A 187 -13.98 14.17 -2.06
N ASP A 188 -12.74 14.64 -2.25
CA ASP A 188 -11.63 13.78 -2.69
C ASP A 188 -11.37 12.65 -1.69
N LEU A 189 -11.36 12.96 -0.38
CA LEU A 189 -11.18 11.96 0.67
C LEU A 189 -12.37 10.98 0.76
N GLN A 190 -13.59 11.42 0.43
CA GLN A 190 -14.75 10.53 0.31
C GLN A 190 -14.63 9.58 -0.89
N LEU A 191 -14.03 10.01 -2.00
CA LEU A 191 -13.69 9.10 -3.11
C LEU A 191 -12.60 8.12 -2.71
N ALA A 192 -11.56 8.58 -2.00
CA ALA A 192 -10.49 7.73 -1.49
C ALA A 192 -11.02 6.62 -0.56
N ALA A 193 -12.08 6.90 0.20
CA ALA A 193 -12.68 5.98 1.16
C ALA A 193 -13.61 4.91 0.55
N ARG A 194 -13.79 4.91 -0.78
CA ARG A 194 -14.55 3.84 -1.45
C ARG A 194 -13.80 2.52 -1.33
N MET A 195 -14.53 1.41 -1.33
CA MET A 195 -13.91 0.09 -1.18
C MET A 195 -13.48 -0.53 -2.52
N ASP A 196 -13.98 0.01 -3.62
CA ASP A 196 -13.72 -0.47 -4.98
C ASP A 196 -13.16 0.67 -5.82
N GLU A 197 -12.23 0.35 -6.71
CA GLU A 197 -11.75 1.25 -7.75
C GLU A 197 -12.85 1.57 -8.77
N ALA A 198 -12.63 2.60 -9.59
CA ALA A 198 -13.54 2.89 -10.69
C ALA A 198 -13.63 1.69 -11.66
N PRO A 199 -14.84 1.36 -12.15
CA PRO A 199 -15.02 0.28 -13.11
C PRO A 199 -14.16 0.49 -14.36
N LEU A 200 -13.52 -0.60 -14.79
CA LEU A 200 -12.88 -0.69 -16.10
C LEU A 200 -13.98 -1.00 -17.12
N ALA A 201 -13.99 -0.26 -18.24
CA ALA A 201 -15.00 -0.37 -19.28
C ALA A 201 -14.85 -1.65 -20.13
#